data_AF-A0A9W8GHP0-F1
#
_entry.id   AF-A0A9W8GHP0-F1
#
_cell.length_a   1.000
_cell.length_b   1.000
_cell.length_c   1.000
_cell.angle_alpha   90.00
_cell.angle_beta   90.00
_cell.angle_gamma   90.00
#
_symmetry.space_group_name_H-M   'P 1'
#
loop_
_entity.id
_entity.type
_entity.pdbx_description
1 polymer ?
#
loop_
_entity_poly.entity_id
_entity_poly.type
_entity_poly.pdbx_seq_one_letter_code
_entity_poly.pdbx_strand_id
1 'polypeptide(L)' 'ADSQEFGDCTVLTIAHRLETIMNSDRIVVMDKGTIAEIGTPQELLAKDGMFAQLVKTSDFGQ' A
#
# COMPACT_ATOMS: atom_id res chain seq x y z
N ALA A 1 12.16 -6.67 -7.81
CA ALA A 1 12.65 -6.60 -9.20
C ALA A 1 11.73 -7.40 -10.14
N ASP A 2 10.40 -7.34 -9.94
CA ASP A 2 9.43 -8.23 -10.62
C ASP A 2 8.43 -7.48 -11.50
N SER A 3 8.48 -6.15 -11.55
CA SER A 3 7.41 -5.34 -12.14
C SER A 3 7.39 -5.33 -13.68
N GLN A 4 8.38 -5.94 -14.35
CA GLN A 4 8.52 -5.86 -15.81
C GLN A 4 7.94 -7.06 -16.58
N GLU A 5 7.56 -8.16 -15.91
CA GLU A 5 7.02 -9.36 -16.58
C GLU A 5 5.50 -9.34 -16.77
N PHE A 6 4.79 -8.35 -16.19
CA PHE A 6 3.33 -8.31 -16.10
C PHE A 6 2.71 -7.00 -16.58
N GLY A 7 3.33 -6.32 -17.55
CA GLY A 7 2.94 -4.98 -18.01
C GLY A 7 1.46 -4.82 -18.43
N ASP A 8 0.81 -5.91 -18.87
CA ASP A 8 -0.61 -5.93 -19.28
C ASP A 8 -1.52 -6.73 -18.33
N CYS A 9 -1.01 -7.18 -17.17
CA CYS A 9 -1.76 -7.99 -16.23
C CYS A 9 -2.23 -7.17 -15.03
N THR A 10 -3.43 -7.46 -14.54
CA THR A 10 -3.89 -6.92 -13.25
C THR A 10 -3.24 -7.71 -12.12
N VAL A 11 -2.44 -7.03 -11.30
CA VAL A 11 -1.77 -7.64 -10.14
C VAL A 11 -2.48 -7.22 -8.87
N LEU A 12 -2.94 -8.21 -8.10
CA LEU A 12 -3.47 -8.00 -6.75
C LEU A 12 -2.47 -8.55 -5.75
N THR A 13 -1.83 -7.66 -4.98
CA THR A 13 -0.86 -8.03 -3.96
C THR A 13 -1.46 -7.86 -2.57
N ILE A 14 -1.50 -8.95 -1.80
CA ILE A 14 -1.83 -8.91 -0.37
C ILE A 14 -0.53 -9.07 0.40
N ALA A 15 -0.11 -8.03 1.10
CA ALA A 15 1.16 -8.03 1.81
C ALA A 15 1.04 -7.38 3.18
N HIS A 16 1.84 -7.89 4.12
CA HIS A 16 2.08 -7.25 5.42
C HIS A 16 3.34 -6.38 5.41
N ARG A 17 4.18 -6.49 4.36
CA ARG A 17 5.41 -5.70 4.20
C ARG A 17 5.12 -4.47 3.35
N LEU A 18 5.49 -3.31 3.88
CA LEU A 18 5.25 -2.02 3.21
C LEU A 18 6.10 -1.81 1.95
N GLU A 19 7.34 -2.30 1.95
CA GLU A 19 8.26 -2.15 0.81
C GLU A 19 7.67 -2.68 -0.51
N THR A 20 6.90 -3.76 -0.44
CA THR A 20 6.29 -4.38 -1.60
C THR A 20 5.06 -3.62 -2.12
N ILE A 21 4.34 -2.89 -1.26
CA ILE A 21 3.10 -2.19 -1.62
C ILE A 21 3.32 -0.71 -1.96
N MET A 22 4.48 -0.15 -1.64
CA MET A 22 4.81 1.25 -1.95
C MET A 22 4.94 1.52 -3.46
N ASN A 23 5.19 0.48 -4.26
CA ASN A 23 5.28 0.57 -5.72
C ASN A 23 3.95 0.25 -6.42
N SER A 24 2.86 0.04 -5.68
CA SER A 24 1.55 -0.25 -6.26
C SER A 24 0.88 1.02 -6.78
N ASP A 25 0.19 0.90 -7.92
CA ASP A 25 -0.61 2.01 -8.49
C ASP A 25 -1.71 2.48 -7.53
N ARG A 26 -2.26 1.56 -6.73
CA ARG A 26 -3.30 1.84 -5.74
C ARG A 26 -3.16 0.93 -4.53
N ILE A 27 -3.46 1.49 -3.36
CA ILE A 27 -3.50 0.77 -2.09
C ILE A 27 -4.94 0.80 -1.57
N VAL A 28 -5.39 -0.35 -1.05
CA VAL A 28 -6.65 -0.50 -0.34
C VAL A 28 -6.33 -0.95 1.08
N VAL A 29 -6.67 -0.11 2.06
CA VAL A 29 -6.57 -0.45 3.47
C VAL A 29 -7.91 -1.02 3.92
N MET A 30 -7.87 -2.22 4.50
CA MET A 30 -9.06 -2.88 5.04
C MET A 30 -9.03 -2.84 6.56
N ASP A 31 -10.17 -2.51 7.18
CA ASP A 31 -10.41 -2.66 8.62
C ASP A 31 -11.75 -3.38 8.84
N LYS A 32 -11.74 -4.41 9.69
CA LYS A 32 -12.94 -5.16 10.11
C LYS A 32 -13.84 -5.63 8.95
N GLY A 33 -13.25 -6.05 7.85
CA GLY A 33 -13.98 -6.53 6.66
C GLY A 33 -14.59 -5.42 5.80
N THR A 34 -14.25 -4.16 6.07
CA THR A 34 -14.66 -2.99 5.28
C THR A 34 -13.44 -2.27 4.73
N ILE A 35 -13.64 -1.49 3.67
CA ILE A 35 -12.58 -0.66 3.12
C ILE A 35 -12.49 0.63 3.96
N ALA A 36 -11.37 0.80 4.66
CA ALA A 36 -11.10 1.98 5.46
C ALA A 36 -10.58 3.13 4.60
N GLU A 37 -9.62 2.84 3.71
CA GLU A 37 -8.99 3.85 2.84
C GLU A 37 -8.65 3.27 1.46
N ILE A 38 -8.73 4.10 0.43
CA ILE A 38 -8.28 3.79 -0.94
C ILE A 38 -7.60 5.01 -1.53
N GLY A 39 -6.45 4.82 -2.17
CA GLY A 39 -5.75 5.88 -2.88
C GLY A 39 -4.40 5.42 -3.42
N THR A 40 -3.68 6.34 -4.06
CA THR A 40 -2.25 6.12 -4.33
C THR A 40 -1.47 6.14 -3.01
N PRO A 41 -0.27 5.53 -2.94
CA PRO A 41 0.56 5.57 -1.74
C PRO A 41 0.82 7.00 -1.23
N GLN A 42 1.09 7.93 -2.16
CA GLN A 42 1.36 9.33 -1.83
C GLN A 42 0.14 10.04 -1.22
N GLU A 43 -1.06 9.84 -1.78
CA GLU A 43 -2.29 10.42 -1.23
C GLU A 43 -2.61 9.89 0.16
N LEU A 44 -2.43 8.58 0.38
CA LEU A 44 -2.70 7.95 1.67
C LEU A 44 -1.70 8.36 2.75
N LEU A 45 -0.42 8.57 2.38
CA LEU A 45 0.59 9.13 3.28
C LEU A 45 0.27 10.58 3.66
N ALA A 46 -0.17 11.39 2.70
CA ALA A 46 -0.50 12.79 2.95
C ALA A 46 -1.73 12.98 3.85
N LYS A 47 -2.65 12.00 3.89
CA LYS A 47 -3.86 12.04 4.73
C LYS A 47 -3.60 11.78 6.21
N ASP A 48 -2.38 11.38 6.60
CA ASP A 48 -2.01 10.94 7.96
C ASP A 48 -3.01 9.93 8.56
N GLY A 49 -3.62 9.11 7.70
CA GLY A 49 -4.67 8.15 8.05
C GLY A 49 -4.12 6.81 8.57
N MET A 50 -4.95 5.76 8.51
CA MET A 50 -4.56 4.40 8.91
C MET A 50 -3.34 3.92 8.15
N PHE A 51 -3.27 4.17 6.84
CA PHE A 51 -2.11 3.80 6.04
C PHE A 51 -0.83 4.45 6.57
N ALA A 52 -0.85 5.77 6.80
CA ALA A 52 0.31 6.50 7.29
C ALA A 52 0.76 6.02 8.68
N GLN A 53 -0.18 5.68 9.57
CA GLN A 53 0.15 5.11 10.88
C GLN A 53 0.80 3.72 10.77
N LEU A 54 0.31 2.86 9.87
CA LEU A 54 0.93 1.56 9.58
C LEU A 54 2.35 1.73 9.03
N VAL A 55 2.56 2.71 8.13
CA VAL A 55 3.88 3.04 7.58
C VAL A 55 4.83 3.49 8.68
N LYS A 56 4.40 4.39 9.57
CA LYS A 56 5.20 4.90 10.70
C LYS A 56 5.57 3.82 11.72
N THR A 57 4.68 2.85 11.93
CA THR A 57 4.89 1.75 12.89
C THR A 57 5.78 0.65 12.33
N SER A 58 5.75 0.48 11.02
CA SER A 58 6.65 -0.42 10.34
C SER A 58 7.99 0.29 10.18
N ASP A 59 9.09 -0.44 10.27
CA ASP A 59 10.48 0.07 10.34
C ASP A 59 10.96 0.79 9.05
N PHE A 60 10.08 1.42 8.28
CA PHE A 60 10.36 2.16 7.05
C PHE A 60 11.07 3.52 7.30
N GLY A 61 11.51 3.76 8.54
CA GLY A 61 12.09 5.03 9.02
C GLY A 61 13.47 4.90 9.68
N GLN A 62 14.19 3.79 9.49
CA GLN A 62 15.60 3.64 9.88
C GLN A 62 16.52 3.41 8.69
#